data_AF-A0A967D8F4-F1
#
_entry.id   AF-A0A967D8F4-F1
#
_cell.length_a   1.000
_cell.length_b   1.000
_cell.length_c   1.000
_cell.angle_alpha   90.00
_cell.angle_beta   90.00
_cell.angle_gamma   90.00
#
_symmetry.space_group_name_H-M   'P 1'
#
loop_
_entity.id
_entity.type
_entity.pdbx_description
1 polymer ?
#
loop_
_entity_poly.entity_id
_entity_poly.type
_entity_poly.pdbx_seq_one_letter_code
_entity_poly.pdbx_strand_id
1 'polypeptide(L)'
;RRGLVDSEYAHRRAACERVAAALGVEALRDADLEQVARIGVDPADRRRARHVVSENERTLAAADAVDAGDVVSLGRLMDESHESLHLDFEVTGPAPHAAVELARTLEGCLGARMTGAGFAGAAIALVETPAVEAFVDTMTERFEAPSDQPSIEPPAFHVVWPVQGAHVVQPSA
;
A
#
# COMPACT_ATOMS: atom_id res chain seq x y z
N ARG A 1 -3.68 20.79 5.33
CA ARG A 1 -2.41 20.01 5.33
C ARG A 1 -2.18 19.32 3.97
N ARG A 2 -2.01 20.06 2.86
CA ARG A 2 -1.64 19.45 1.55
C ARG A 2 -0.14 19.55 1.26
N GLY A 3 0.48 20.69 1.62
CA GLY A 3 1.90 20.94 1.33
C GLY A 3 2.92 20.00 2.01
N LEU A 4 2.57 19.32 3.11
CA LEU A 4 3.47 18.33 3.74
C LEU A 4 3.53 17.03 2.94
N VAL A 5 2.41 16.59 2.38
CA VAL A 5 2.37 15.36 1.54
C VAL A 5 3.15 15.60 0.25
N ASP A 6 2.99 16.78 -0.35
CA ASP A 6 3.69 17.14 -1.59
C ASP A 6 5.21 17.20 -1.39
N SER A 7 5.69 17.75 -0.26
CA SER A 7 7.13 17.80 0.05
C SER A 7 7.71 16.42 0.38
N GLU A 8 6.98 15.61 1.15
CA GLU A 8 7.44 14.27 1.51
C GLU A 8 7.46 13.36 0.29
N TYR A 9 6.43 13.41 -0.57
CA TYR A 9 6.38 12.69 -1.83
C TYR A 9 7.54 13.07 -2.76
N ALA A 10 7.78 14.38 -2.94
CA ALA A 10 8.90 14.87 -3.74
C ALA A 10 10.25 14.36 -3.23
N HIS A 11 10.41 14.26 -1.90
CA HIS A 11 11.63 13.72 -1.30
C HIS A 11 11.84 12.23 -1.63
N ARG A 12 10.79 11.40 -1.62
CA ARG A 12 10.89 9.97 -1.98
C ARG A 12 11.20 9.79 -3.46
N ARG A 13 10.56 10.61 -4.31
CA ARG A 13 10.86 10.64 -5.74
C ARG A 13 12.33 10.98 -5.99
N ALA A 14 12.83 12.06 -5.40
CA ALA A 14 14.23 12.47 -5.55
C ALA A 14 15.22 11.41 -5.04
N ALA A 15 14.87 10.68 -3.97
CA ALA A 15 15.66 9.54 -3.50
C ALA A 15 15.76 8.43 -4.55
N CYS A 16 14.64 8.04 -5.15
CA CYS A 16 14.60 7.02 -6.19
C CYS A 16 15.39 7.45 -7.43
N GLU A 17 15.26 8.71 -7.84
CA GLU A 17 16.00 9.30 -8.97
C GLU A 17 17.52 9.29 -8.72
N ARG A 18 17.97 9.59 -7.49
CA ARG A 18 19.40 9.49 -7.12
C ARG A 18 19.93 8.06 -7.23
N VAL A 19 19.16 7.06 -6.78
CA VAL A 19 19.60 5.66 -6.87
C VAL A 19 19.62 5.18 -8.32
N ALA A 20 18.60 5.52 -9.12
CA ALA A 20 18.58 5.18 -10.55
C ALA A 20 19.79 5.78 -11.29
N ALA A 21 20.10 7.05 -11.04
CA ALA A 21 21.28 7.71 -11.59
C ALA A 21 22.61 7.04 -11.15
N ALA A 22 22.72 6.65 -9.88
CA ALA A 22 23.90 5.96 -9.35
C ALA A 22 24.09 4.55 -9.96
N LEU A 23 23.00 3.87 -10.30
CA LEU A 23 23.00 2.58 -10.98
C LEU A 23 23.21 2.68 -12.50
N GLY A 24 23.08 3.89 -13.08
CA GLY A 24 23.18 4.11 -14.52
C GLY A 24 21.96 3.58 -15.29
N VAL A 25 20.80 3.49 -14.65
CA VAL A 25 19.53 3.08 -15.27
C VAL A 25 18.59 4.28 -15.44
N GLU A 26 17.67 4.21 -16.41
CA GLU A 26 16.69 5.28 -16.64
C GLU A 26 15.69 5.39 -15.49
N ALA A 27 15.21 4.25 -15.00
CA ALA A 27 14.32 4.17 -13.85
C ALA A 27 14.60 2.90 -13.03
N LEU A 28 14.16 2.90 -11.77
CA LEU A 28 14.33 1.73 -10.89
C LEU A 28 13.60 0.47 -11.36
N ARG A 29 12.67 0.57 -12.32
CA ARG A 29 12.07 -0.60 -12.98
C ARG A 29 13.08 -1.44 -13.76
N ASP A 30 14.19 -0.81 -14.17
CA ASP A 30 15.25 -1.43 -14.98
C ASP A 30 16.41 -1.92 -14.09
N ALA A 31 16.22 -1.95 -12.76
CA ALA A 31 17.16 -2.43 -11.77
C ALA A 31 16.67 -3.70 -11.06
N ASP A 32 17.60 -4.49 -10.53
CA ASP A 32 17.31 -5.64 -9.67
C ASP A 32 17.75 -5.42 -8.21
N LEU A 33 17.30 -6.31 -7.31
CA LEU A 33 17.60 -6.21 -5.88
C LEU A 33 19.09 -6.38 -5.54
N GLU A 34 19.84 -7.12 -6.37
CA GLU A 34 21.27 -7.36 -6.16
C GLU A 34 22.09 -6.08 -6.46
N GLN A 35 21.75 -5.39 -7.53
CA GLN A 35 22.28 -4.08 -7.88
C GLN A 35 22.00 -3.06 -6.77
N VAL A 36 20.75 -2.99 -6.28
CA VAL A 36 20.37 -2.09 -5.17
C VAL A 36 21.11 -2.46 -3.87
N ALA A 37 21.34 -3.73 -3.59
CA ALA A 37 22.04 -4.15 -2.37
C ALA A 37 23.53 -3.73 -2.37
N ARG A 38 24.15 -3.65 -3.55
CA ARG A 38 25.60 -3.36 -3.70
C ARG A 38 25.93 -1.89 -3.90
N ILE A 39 24.95 -1.06 -4.28
CA ILE A 39 25.22 0.34 -4.62
C ILE A 39 25.56 1.19 -3.37
N GLY A 40 26.62 1.98 -3.50
CA GLY A 40 27.12 2.87 -2.45
C GLY A 40 26.40 4.22 -2.41
N VAL A 41 25.16 4.22 -1.91
CA VAL A 41 24.33 5.44 -1.70
C VAL A 41 23.92 5.58 -0.24
N ASP A 42 23.24 6.69 0.08
CA ASP A 42 22.63 6.90 1.40
C ASP A 42 21.75 5.71 1.79
N PRO A 43 21.85 5.20 3.05
CA PRO A 43 21.08 4.04 3.47
C PRO A 43 19.55 4.19 3.34
N ALA A 44 19.00 5.40 3.54
CA ALA A 44 17.58 5.64 3.38
C ALA A 44 17.18 5.61 1.90
N ASP A 45 17.99 6.19 1.01
CA ASP A 45 17.77 6.10 -0.43
C ASP A 45 17.83 4.65 -0.92
N ARG A 46 18.77 3.85 -0.42
CA ARG A 46 18.86 2.42 -0.74
C ARG A 46 17.63 1.64 -0.27
N ARG A 47 17.11 1.90 0.93
CA ARG A 47 15.85 1.28 1.41
C ARG A 47 14.68 1.63 0.51
N ARG A 48 14.55 2.90 0.12
CA ARG A 48 13.49 3.36 -0.79
C ARG A 48 13.57 2.69 -2.16
N ALA A 49 14.78 2.53 -2.70
CA ALA A 49 14.97 1.81 -3.95
C ALA A 49 14.63 0.32 -3.81
N ARG A 50 15.00 -0.31 -2.68
CA ARG A 50 14.61 -1.70 -2.35
C ARG A 50 13.10 -1.86 -2.34
N HIS A 51 12.36 -0.93 -1.74
CA HIS A 51 10.90 -0.92 -1.80
C HIS A 51 10.42 -0.91 -3.25
N VAL A 52 10.86 0.05 -4.07
CA VAL A 52 10.38 0.19 -5.45
C VAL A 52 10.66 -1.06 -6.29
N VAL A 53 11.88 -1.59 -6.26
CA VAL A 53 12.24 -2.78 -7.05
C VAL A 53 11.43 -3.99 -6.60
N SER A 54 11.36 -4.24 -5.29
CA SER A 54 10.59 -5.38 -4.76
C SER A 54 9.07 -5.21 -4.92
N GLU A 55 8.55 -3.98 -4.94
CA GLU A 55 7.13 -3.70 -5.19
C GLU A 55 6.76 -3.96 -6.65
N ASN A 56 7.67 -3.68 -7.60
CA ASN A 56 7.48 -4.06 -9.00
C ASN A 56 7.37 -5.58 -9.16
N GLU A 57 8.28 -6.33 -8.52
CA GLU A 57 8.24 -7.80 -8.51
C GLU A 57 6.96 -8.34 -7.85
N ARG A 58 6.59 -7.80 -6.67
CA ARG A 58 5.35 -8.17 -5.98
C ARG A 58 4.10 -7.87 -6.81
N THR A 59 4.10 -6.79 -7.58
CA THR A 59 2.96 -6.42 -8.43
C THR A 59 2.76 -7.43 -9.55
N LEU A 60 3.83 -7.91 -10.18
CA LEU A 60 3.77 -8.97 -11.18
C LEU A 60 3.28 -10.29 -10.55
N ALA A 61 3.84 -10.66 -9.39
CA ALA A 61 3.38 -11.85 -8.66
C ALA A 61 1.91 -11.77 -8.21
N ALA A 62 1.43 -10.57 -7.87
CA ALA A 62 0.03 -10.34 -7.51
C ALA A 62 -0.89 -10.49 -8.72
N ALA A 63 -0.46 -10.05 -9.91
CA ALA A 63 -1.19 -10.28 -11.16
C ALA A 63 -1.29 -11.79 -11.46
N ASP A 64 -0.18 -12.53 -11.35
CA ASP A 64 -0.18 -13.99 -11.52
C ASP A 64 -1.11 -14.69 -10.53
N ALA A 65 -1.13 -14.24 -9.26
CA ALA A 65 -2.02 -14.78 -8.23
C ALA A 65 -3.51 -14.52 -8.54
N VAL A 66 -3.83 -13.32 -9.05
CA VAL A 66 -5.19 -13.00 -9.50
C VAL A 66 -5.61 -13.88 -10.67
N ASP A 67 -4.76 -14.04 -11.68
CA ASP A 67 -5.03 -14.87 -12.85
C ASP A 67 -5.23 -16.36 -12.49
N ALA A 68 -4.50 -16.84 -11.47
CA ALA A 68 -4.63 -18.19 -10.94
C ALA A 68 -5.79 -18.38 -9.96
N GLY A 69 -6.45 -17.30 -9.51
CA GLY A 69 -7.45 -17.34 -8.43
C GLY A 69 -6.86 -17.65 -7.05
N ASP A 70 -5.55 -17.48 -6.86
CA ASP A 70 -4.84 -17.71 -5.59
C ASP A 70 -4.94 -16.48 -4.67
N VAL A 71 -6.12 -16.34 -4.05
CA VAL A 71 -6.42 -15.23 -3.13
C VAL A 71 -5.57 -15.24 -1.86
N VAL A 72 -5.04 -16.40 -1.46
CA VAL A 72 -4.16 -16.53 -0.29
C VAL A 72 -2.79 -15.91 -0.59
N SER A 73 -2.21 -16.23 -1.75
CA SER A 73 -0.98 -15.58 -2.19
C SER A 73 -1.16 -14.08 -2.41
N LEU A 74 -2.29 -13.66 -2.98
CA LEU A 74 -2.60 -12.24 -3.13
C LEU A 74 -2.63 -11.51 -1.78
N GLY A 75 -3.30 -12.08 -0.78
CA GLY A 75 -3.34 -11.53 0.58
C GLY A 75 -1.95 -11.40 1.20
N ARG A 76 -1.12 -12.46 1.13
CA ARG A 76 0.28 -12.41 1.59
C ARG A 76 1.09 -11.32 0.89
N LEU A 77 0.93 -11.14 -0.42
CA LEU A 77 1.62 -10.11 -1.19
C LEU A 77 1.18 -8.69 -0.80
N MET A 78 -0.10 -8.50 -0.44
CA MET A 78 -0.58 -7.24 0.13
C MET A 78 0.13 -6.94 1.45
N ASP A 79 0.26 -7.94 2.33
CA ASP A 79 0.92 -7.75 3.62
C ASP A 79 2.41 -7.42 3.46
N GLU A 80 3.12 -8.14 2.60
CA GLU A 80 4.54 -7.87 2.30
C GLU A 80 4.74 -6.48 1.70
N SER A 81 3.80 -6.02 0.89
CA SER A 81 3.81 -4.66 0.38
C SER A 81 3.61 -3.62 1.49
N HIS A 82 2.68 -3.84 2.41
CA HIS A 82 2.50 -2.94 3.56
C HIS A 82 3.77 -2.83 4.40
N GLU A 83 4.42 -3.96 4.70
CA GLU A 83 5.69 -3.96 5.45
C GLU A 83 6.78 -3.19 4.71
N SER A 84 6.86 -3.35 3.40
CA SER A 84 7.82 -2.60 2.58
C SER A 84 7.51 -1.09 2.57
N LEU A 85 6.24 -0.70 2.45
CA LEU A 85 5.84 0.72 2.55
C LEU A 85 6.13 1.31 3.92
N HIS A 86 5.99 0.51 4.98
CA HIS A 86 6.20 0.95 6.36
C HIS A 86 7.68 1.07 6.70
N LEU A 87 8.46 0.01 6.45
CA LEU A 87 9.86 -0.11 6.90
C LEU A 87 10.86 0.48 5.91
N ASP A 88 10.62 0.33 4.60
CA ASP A 88 11.56 0.75 3.57
C ASP A 88 11.23 2.11 2.97
N PHE A 89 9.95 2.34 2.69
CA PHE A 89 9.51 3.57 2.04
C PHE A 89 9.13 4.66 3.05
N GLU A 90 8.79 4.27 4.27
CA GLU A 90 8.45 5.14 5.40
C GLU A 90 7.30 6.09 5.05
N VAL A 91 6.20 5.53 4.53
CA VAL A 91 5.02 6.31 4.06
C VAL A 91 3.69 5.89 4.67
N THR A 92 3.59 4.86 5.51
CA THR A 92 2.26 4.35 5.93
C THR A 92 1.45 5.34 6.79
N GLY A 93 2.11 6.10 7.68
CA GLY A 93 1.42 6.92 8.67
C GLY A 93 0.78 6.08 9.80
N PRO A 94 0.61 6.62 11.02
CA PRO A 94 0.06 5.88 12.16
C PRO A 94 -1.33 5.26 11.94
N ALA A 95 -2.29 6.04 11.40
CA ALA A 95 -3.68 5.59 11.32
C ALA A 95 -3.89 4.46 10.29
N PRO A 96 -3.39 4.54 9.04
CA PRO A 96 -3.49 3.42 8.11
C PRO A 96 -2.71 2.18 8.59
N HIS A 97 -1.60 2.36 9.31
CA HIS A 97 -0.86 1.26 9.91
C HIS A 97 -1.69 0.52 10.98
N ALA A 98 -2.26 1.27 11.94
CA ALA A 98 -3.12 0.69 12.97
C ALA A 98 -4.34 -0.04 12.37
N ALA A 99 -4.92 0.49 11.29
CA ALA A 99 -6.04 -0.14 10.61
C ALA A 99 -5.63 -1.48 9.97
N VAL A 100 -4.45 -1.55 9.34
CA VAL A 100 -3.91 -2.78 8.76
C VAL A 100 -3.58 -3.81 9.83
N GLU A 101 -2.94 -3.39 10.91
CA GLU A 101 -2.62 -4.28 12.04
C GLU A 101 -3.88 -4.87 12.67
N LEU A 102 -4.91 -4.05 12.90
CA LEU A 102 -6.20 -4.55 13.39
C LEU A 102 -6.82 -5.53 12.39
N ALA A 103 -6.91 -5.16 11.11
CA ALA A 103 -7.50 -5.99 10.07
C ALA A 103 -6.87 -7.38 9.99
N ARG A 104 -5.54 -7.49 10.07
CA ARG A 104 -4.80 -8.76 10.06
C ARG A 104 -5.14 -9.70 11.21
N THR A 105 -5.67 -9.18 12.32
CA THR A 105 -6.08 -10.02 13.46
C THR A 105 -7.48 -10.60 13.32
N LEU A 106 -8.26 -10.15 12.33
CA LEU A 106 -9.65 -10.54 12.18
C LEU A 106 -9.79 -11.79 11.31
N GLU A 107 -10.72 -12.66 11.70
CA GLU A 107 -11.05 -13.86 10.93
C GLU A 107 -11.55 -13.49 9.53
N GLY A 108 -11.12 -14.28 8.54
CA GLY A 108 -11.44 -14.05 7.12
C GLY A 108 -10.62 -12.96 6.44
N CYS A 109 -9.74 -12.23 7.14
CA CYS A 109 -8.76 -11.34 6.51
C CYS A 109 -7.63 -12.17 5.88
N LEU A 110 -7.48 -12.07 4.56
CA LEU A 110 -6.41 -12.74 3.82
C LEU A 110 -5.13 -11.89 3.73
N GLY A 111 -5.28 -10.57 3.86
CA GLY A 111 -4.17 -9.62 3.88
C GLY A 111 -4.64 -8.19 3.77
N ALA A 112 -3.83 -7.24 4.24
CA ALA A 112 -4.20 -5.83 4.26
C ALA A 112 -3.00 -4.92 4.01
N ARG A 113 -3.25 -3.76 3.38
CA ARG A 113 -2.22 -2.74 3.15
C ARG A 113 -2.77 -1.33 3.16
N MET A 114 -1.88 -0.35 3.30
CA MET A 114 -2.24 1.04 3.01
C MET A 114 -2.39 1.21 1.49
N THR A 115 -3.20 2.19 1.07
CA THR A 115 -3.39 2.51 -0.35
C THR A 115 -3.35 4.02 -0.59
N GLY A 116 -2.99 4.42 -1.80
CA GLY A 116 -2.73 5.82 -2.17
C GLY A 116 -1.32 6.29 -1.83
N ALA A 117 -1.13 7.61 -1.74
CA ALA A 117 0.19 8.24 -1.59
C ALA A 117 0.85 8.04 -0.20
N GLY A 118 0.09 7.55 0.79
CA GLY A 118 0.54 7.40 2.17
C GLY A 118 0.43 8.69 2.98
N PHE A 119 1.11 8.69 4.14
CA PHE A 119 1.19 9.71 5.18
C PHE A 119 -0.12 9.97 5.92
N ALA A 120 -1.24 9.48 5.39
CA ALA A 120 -2.59 9.40 5.93
C ALA A 120 -3.44 8.58 4.94
N GLY A 121 -4.76 8.62 5.06
CA GLY A 121 -5.68 8.14 4.03
C GLY A 121 -6.28 6.79 4.37
N ALA A 122 -6.27 5.87 3.41
CA ALA A 122 -7.02 4.63 3.48
C ALA A 122 -6.12 3.39 3.58
N ALA A 123 -6.69 2.35 4.18
CA ALA A 123 -6.20 0.99 4.06
C ALA A 123 -7.21 0.16 3.25
N ILE A 124 -6.74 -0.92 2.65
CA ILE A 124 -7.55 -1.92 1.96
C ILE A 124 -7.21 -3.30 2.52
N ALA A 125 -8.24 -4.10 2.77
CA ALA A 125 -8.13 -5.48 3.22
C ALA A 125 -8.83 -6.40 2.21
N LEU A 126 -8.21 -7.54 1.92
CA LEU A 126 -8.82 -8.63 1.18
C LEU A 126 -9.48 -9.56 2.20
N VAL A 127 -10.79 -9.72 2.10
CA VAL A 127 -11.60 -10.45 3.09
C VAL A 127 -12.44 -11.51 2.40
N GLU A 128 -12.52 -12.70 2.99
CA GLU A 128 -13.39 -13.77 2.52
C GLU A 128 -14.86 -13.33 2.57
N THR A 129 -15.61 -13.56 1.50
CA THR A 129 -17.00 -13.09 1.38
C THR A 129 -17.89 -13.45 2.58
N PRO A 130 -17.83 -14.66 3.15
CA PRO A 130 -18.64 -15.00 4.33
C PRO A 130 -18.29 -14.21 5.60
N ALA A 131 -17.08 -13.66 5.70
CA ALA A 131 -16.59 -12.94 6.88
C ALA A 131 -16.82 -11.42 6.81
N VAL A 132 -17.22 -10.88 5.65
CA VAL A 132 -17.27 -9.43 5.40
C VAL A 132 -18.11 -8.66 6.43
N GLU A 133 -19.30 -9.15 6.78
CA GLU A 133 -20.19 -8.46 7.73
C GLU A 133 -19.55 -8.36 9.12
N ALA A 134 -19.13 -9.51 9.68
CA ALA A 134 -18.46 -9.57 10.98
C ALA A 134 -17.14 -8.79 11.01
N PHE A 135 -16.40 -8.80 9.90
CA PHE A 135 -15.17 -8.02 9.75
C PHE A 135 -15.46 -6.52 9.84
N VAL A 136 -16.44 -6.01 9.09
CA VAL A 136 -16.80 -4.59 9.10
C VAL A 136 -17.32 -4.14 10.46
N ASP A 137 -18.17 -4.94 11.10
CA ASP A 137 -18.67 -4.65 12.45
C ASP A 137 -17.53 -4.56 13.45
N THR A 138 -16.61 -5.53 13.43
CA THR A 138 -15.46 -5.56 14.34
C THR A 138 -14.50 -4.40 14.10
N MET A 139 -14.23 -4.06 12.84
CA MET A 139 -13.42 -2.88 12.49
C MET A 139 -14.08 -1.60 12.98
N THR A 140 -15.40 -1.46 12.82
CA THR A 140 -16.17 -0.29 13.27
C THR A 140 -16.16 -0.15 14.78
N GLU A 141 -16.26 -1.26 15.51
CA GLU A 141 -16.25 -1.28 16.97
C GLU A 141 -14.85 -1.02 17.55
N ARG A 142 -13.80 -1.64 16.97
CA ARG A 142 -12.48 -1.71 17.60
C ARG A 142 -11.45 -0.73 17.05
N PHE A 143 -11.64 -0.19 15.86
CA PHE A 143 -10.65 0.72 15.29
C PHE A 143 -10.73 2.10 15.93
N GLU A 144 -9.65 2.49 16.61
CA GLU A 144 -9.47 3.84 17.13
C GLU A 144 -8.31 4.52 16.39
N ALA A 145 -8.56 5.71 15.85
CA ALA A 145 -7.51 6.49 15.21
C ALA A 145 -6.46 6.92 16.25
N PRO A 146 -5.16 6.70 15.99
CA PRO A 146 -4.08 7.14 16.87
C PRO A 146 -4.16 8.64 17.20
N SER A 147 -3.90 9.00 18.45
CA SER A 147 -4.03 10.38 18.94
C SER A 147 -3.03 11.36 18.33
N ASP A 148 -1.90 10.87 17.82
CA ASP A 148 -0.87 11.61 17.11
C ASP A 148 -1.23 11.85 15.62
N GLN A 149 -2.21 11.11 15.10
CA GLN A 149 -2.81 11.33 13.79
C GLN A 149 -4.35 11.29 13.88
N PRO A 150 -4.98 12.32 14.49
CA PRO A 150 -6.42 12.33 14.67
C PRO A 150 -7.13 12.38 13.31
N SER A 151 -8.19 11.60 13.19
CA SER A 151 -9.06 11.68 12.03
C SER A 151 -9.91 12.96 12.08
N ILE A 152 -10.13 13.58 10.92
CA ILE A 152 -11.00 14.75 10.79
C ILE A 152 -12.48 14.34 10.78
N GLU A 153 -12.74 13.11 10.31
CA GLU A 153 -14.06 12.48 10.23
C GLU A 153 -14.00 11.10 10.91
N PRO A 154 -15.14 10.55 11.38
CA PRO A 154 -15.15 9.17 11.86
C PRO A 154 -14.61 8.22 10.78
N PRO A 155 -13.81 7.20 11.15
CA PRO A 155 -13.39 6.17 10.21
C PRO A 155 -14.60 5.55 9.50
N ALA A 156 -14.50 5.42 8.18
CA ALA A 156 -15.54 4.84 7.35
C ALA A 156 -15.06 3.53 6.73
N PHE A 157 -15.93 2.51 6.76
CA PHE A 157 -15.66 1.19 6.21
C PHE A 157 -16.57 0.94 5.01
N HIS A 158 -15.97 0.60 3.88
CA HIS A 158 -16.68 0.38 2.62
C HIS A 158 -16.33 -0.98 2.04
N VAL A 159 -17.36 -1.79 1.79
CA VAL A 159 -17.21 -3.01 0.98
C VAL A 159 -17.23 -2.60 -0.47
N VAL A 160 -16.15 -2.89 -1.19
CA VAL A 160 -15.94 -2.44 -2.57
C VAL A 160 -15.72 -3.63 -3.50
N TRP A 161 -16.12 -3.46 -4.76
CA TRP A 161 -15.92 -4.42 -5.84
C TRP A 161 -15.27 -3.72 -7.03
N PRO A 162 -14.51 -4.45 -7.88
CA PRO A 162 -14.07 -3.91 -9.16
C PRO A 162 -15.29 -3.47 -9.99
N VAL A 163 -15.27 -2.23 -10.48
CA VAL A 163 -16.35 -1.65 -11.29
C VAL A 163 -15.81 -1.08 -12.59
N GLN A 164 -16.71 -0.76 -13.52
CA GLN A 164 -16.36 -0.08 -14.76
C GLN A 164 -15.78 1.31 -14.48
N GLY A 165 -14.86 1.75 -15.36
CA GLY A 165 -14.34 3.11 -15.36
C GLY A 165 -15.34 4.15 -15.88
N ALA A 166 -14.84 5.35 -16.18
CA ALA A 166 -15.64 6.43 -16.72
C ALA A 166 -16.33 6.02 -18.04
N HIS A 167 -17.65 6.22 -18.12
CA HIS A 167 -18.45 5.92 -19.29
C HIS A 167 -19.61 6.94 -19.42
N VAL A 168 -20.18 7.03 -20.62
CA VAL A 168 -21.32 7.92 -20.89
C VAL A 168 -22.60 7.23 -20.46
N VAL A 169 -23.35 7.87 -19.55
CA VAL A 169 -24.69 7.42 -19.16
C VAL A 169 -25.70 8.09 -20.10
N GLN A 170 -26.43 7.31 -20.89
CA GLN A 170 -27.55 7.87 -21.65
C GLN A 170 -28.70 8.19 -20.69
N PRO A 171 -29.30 9.39 -20.77
CA PRO A 171 -30.44 9.71 -19.92
C PRO A 171 -31.58 8.73 -20.18
N SER A 172 -32.18 8.19 -19.12
CA SER A 172 -33.41 7.40 -19.23
C SER A 172 -34.50 8.26 -19.87
N ALA A 173 -35.18 7.71 -20.89
CA ALA A 173 -36.31 8.34 -21.57
C ALA A 173 -37.53 8.52 -20.65
#